data_AF-A0A7K2QPQ7-F1
#
_entry.id   AF-A0A7K2QPQ7-F1
#
_cell.length_a   1.000
_cell.length_b   1.000
_cell.length_c   1.000
_cell.angle_alpha   90.00
_cell.angle_beta   90.00
_cell.angle_gamma   90.00
#
_symmetry.space_group_name_H-M   'P 1'
#
loop_
_entity.id
_entity.type
_entity.pdbx_description
1 polymer ?
#
loop_
_entity_poly.entity_id
_entity_poly.type
_entity_poly.pdbx_seq_one_letter_code
_entity_poly.pdbx_strand_id
1 'polypeptide(L)'
;MSQKGHKRRLRPKYKILAAMSALVLGGGGVVLVSQGAFAGQDSRNAPVTATIDCPDVGDKLDNVPDQARKEVDANLAQLDTQVADAYKQLSSGQAKSKALLGGLKQQRDKTITNLSDTLGKAGQKPAGLQGLSGCVMKEAAAADPADEPALANGAGADAAAKQG
;
A
#
# COMPACT_ATOMS: atom_id res chain seq x y z
N MET A 1 -8.95 -68.14 -29.43
CA MET A 1 -9.31 -66.74 -29.10
C MET A 1 -8.63 -66.40 -27.77
N SER A 2 -7.34 -66.07 -27.68
CA SER A 2 -6.67 -64.81 -28.01
C SER A 2 -7.47 -63.55 -27.65
N GLN A 3 -7.23 -63.00 -26.45
CA GLN A 3 -6.52 -61.71 -26.24
C GLN A 3 -6.46 -61.39 -24.72
N LYS A 4 -5.26 -61.47 -24.14
CA LYS A 4 -4.41 -60.35 -23.66
C LYS A 4 -4.86 -59.73 -22.33
N GLY A 5 -4.20 -60.16 -21.26
CA GLY A 5 -4.14 -59.39 -20.02
C GLY A 5 -3.17 -58.22 -20.13
N HIS A 6 -3.41 -57.16 -19.35
CA HIS A 6 -2.36 -56.26 -18.91
C HIS A 6 -2.65 -55.78 -17.48
N LYS A 7 -1.81 -56.27 -16.56
CA LYS A 7 -1.64 -55.78 -15.19
C LYS A 7 -1.27 -54.29 -15.26
N ARG A 8 -2.12 -53.38 -14.77
CA ARG A 8 -1.69 -52.00 -14.52
C ARG A 8 -1.02 -51.93 -13.15
N ARG A 9 0.31 -52.01 -13.20
CA ARG A 9 1.21 -51.54 -12.15
C ARG A 9 0.87 -50.10 -11.76
N LEU A 10 0.96 -49.83 -10.47
CA LEU A 10 0.92 -48.53 -9.83
C LEU A 10 1.80 -47.50 -10.56
N ARG A 11 1.27 -46.29 -10.76
CA ARG A 11 2.10 -45.08 -10.85
C ARG A 11 1.96 -44.31 -9.53
N PRO A 12 3.02 -44.22 -8.71
CA PRO A 12 3.01 -43.49 -7.45
C PRO A 12 3.49 -42.07 -7.72
N LYS A 13 2.61 -41.06 -7.83
CA LYS A 13 3.09 -39.67 -7.86
C LYS A 13 2.32 -38.58 -7.12
N TYR A 14 1.04 -38.75 -6.73
CA TYR A 14 0.35 -37.63 -6.04
C TYR A 14 -0.57 -38.11 -4.91
N LYS A 15 0.00 -38.90 -3.99
CA LYS A 15 -0.46 -38.87 -2.59
C LYS A 15 0.36 -37.79 -1.91
N ILE A 16 -0.24 -36.62 -1.71
CA ILE A 16 -0.09 -35.67 -0.60
C ILE A 16 -0.98 -34.49 -1.00
N LEU A 17 -2.28 -34.67 -0.76
CA LEU A 17 -3.20 -33.57 -0.54
C LEU A 17 -4.17 -34.07 0.54
N ALA A 18 -3.72 -33.96 1.78
CA ALA A 18 -4.55 -34.13 2.96
C ALA A 18 -3.99 -33.17 4.02
N ALA A 19 -4.77 -32.13 4.27
CA ALA A 19 -4.51 -31.05 5.20
C ALA A 19 -4.32 -31.57 6.64
N MET A 20 -3.38 -30.98 7.39
CA MET A 20 -3.42 -30.90 8.86
C MET A 20 -2.78 -29.60 9.31
N SER A 21 -3.60 -28.75 9.92
CA SER A 21 -3.24 -27.55 10.63
C SER A 21 -2.44 -27.91 11.89
N ALA A 22 -1.19 -27.47 11.98
CA ALA A 22 -0.44 -27.37 13.23
C ALA A 22 0.72 -26.39 13.03
N LEU A 23 0.44 -25.09 13.15
CA LEU A 23 1.49 -24.09 13.28
C LEU A 23 2.11 -24.26 14.67
N VAL A 24 3.21 -25.01 14.72
CA VAL A 24 4.03 -25.20 15.91
C VAL A 24 4.53 -23.83 16.39
N LEU A 25 4.07 -23.47 17.58
CA LEU A 25 4.73 -22.49 18.44
C LEU A 25 6.04 -23.09 18.94
N GLY A 26 7.16 -22.40 18.69
CA GLY A 26 8.36 -22.50 19.52
C GLY A 26 9.59 -23.06 18.80
N GLY A 27 10.62 -22.20 18.67
CA GLY A 27 11.95 -22.59 18.24
C GLY A 27 12.80 -21.40 17.79
N GLY A 28 13.04 -20.45 18.70
CA GLY A 28 13.87 -19.27 18.44
C GLY A 28 15.36 -19.62 18.36
N GLY A 29 16.03 -19.05 17.38
CA GLY A 29 17.49 -18.96 17.31
C GLY A 29 17.84 -17.61 16.68
N VAL A 30 18.01 -16.57 17.49
CA VAL A 30 18.47 -15.27 17.01
C VAL A 30 19.98 -15.23 17.15
N VAL A 31 20.69 -15.18 16.03
CA VAL A 31 22.10 -14.77 15.98
C VAL A 31 22.13 -13.28 15.67
N LEU A 32 22.42 -12.46 16.67
CA LEU A 32 22.75 -11.05 16.50
C LEU A 32 24.26 -10.89 16.58
N VAL A 33 24.92 -10.75 15.44
CA VAL A 33 26.28 -10.21 15.40
C VAL A 33 26.15 -8.70 15.30
N SER A 34 26.07 -8.02 16.44
CA SER A 34 26.13 -6.55 16.50
C SER A 34 27.60 -6.13 16.58
N GLN A 35 28.27 -6.08 15.43
CA GLN A 35 29.52 -5.35 15.26
C GLN A 35 29.34 -4.37 14.11
N GLY A 36 28.70 -3.26 14.44
CA GLY A 36 28.42 -2.14 13.56
C GLY A 36 28.09 -0.92 14.41
N ALA A 37 29.10 -0.39 15.10
CA ALA A 37 29.03 0.93 15.69
C ALA A 37 28.97 1.96 14.54
N PHE A 38 27.76 2.34 14.14
CA PHE A 38 27.55 3.57 13.38
C PHE A 38 27.16 4.67 14.36
N ALA A 39 28.18 5.24 14.99
CA ALA A 39 28.11 6.57 15.56
C ALA A 39 28.22 7.58 14.40
N GLY A 40 27.13 8.29 14.12
CA GLY A 40 27.10 9.46 13.25
C GLY A 40 26.25 9.32 11.99
N GLN A 41 24.97 9.73 12.08
CA GLN A 41 24.44 10.95 11.45
C GLN A 41 22.93 10.81 11.18
N ASP A 42 22.19 11.67 11.87
CA ASP A 42 20.88 12.25 11.55
C ASP A 42 19.90 11.44 10.70
N SER A 43 18.96 10.79 11.38
CA SER A 43 17.53 11.04 11.20
C SER A 43 16.80 10.34 12.33
N ARG A 44 16.42 11.10 13.37
CA ARG A 44 15.24 10.72 14.14
C ARG A 44 14.14 10.62 13.09
N ASN A 45 13.70 9.41 12.77
CA ASN A 45 12.53 9.20 11.92
C ASN A 45 11.34 9.71 12.73
N ALA A 46 11.17 11.04 12.73
CA ALA A 46 9.89 11.66 12.99
C ALA A 46 8.88 10.93 12.09
N PRO A 47 7.65 10.67 12.56
CA PRO A 47 6.61 10.16 11.67
C PRO A 47 6.64 11.05 10.42
N VAL A 48 6.91 10.45 9.26
CA VAL A 48 6.93 11.18 8.00
C VAL A 48 5.49 11.64 7.79
N THR A 49 5.19 12.85 8.23
CA THR A 49 3.95 13.54 7.96
C THR A 49 4.05 14.03 6.52
N ALA A 50 4.11 13.11 5.55
CA ALA A 50 4.12 13.45 4.15
C ALA A 50 2.98 12.70 3.45
N THR A 51 2.19 13.43 2.70
CA THR A 51 1.12 12.92 1.85
C THR A 51 1.56 12.88 0.41
N ILE A 52 0.83 12.13 -0.39
CA ILE A 52 1.01 12.04 -1.84
C ILE A 52 -0.15 12.80 -2.48
N ASP A 53 0.18 13.77 -3.32
CA ASP A 53 -0.78 14.59 -4.05
C ASP A 53 -0.63 14.30 -5.54
N CYS A 54 -1.71 13.85 -6.17
CA CYS A 54 -1.73 13.45 -7.58
C CYS A 54 -2.80 14.28 -8.30
N PRO A 55 -2.53 14.80 -9.51
CA PRO A 55 -3.54 15.48 -10.31
C PRO A 55 -4.73 14.56 -10.59
N ASP A 56 -5.93 15.13 -10.52
CA ASP A 56 -7.15 14.43 -10.89
C ASP A 56 -7.24 14.31 -12.41
N VAL A 57 -7.50 13.09 -12.88
CA VAL A 57 -7.67 12.78 -14.29
C VAL A 57 -9.11 13.00 -14.72
N GLY A 58 -10.08 12.85 -13.81
CA GLY A 58 -11.51 13.06 -14.05
C GLY A 58 -11.82 14.48 -14.54
N ASP A 59 -11.09 15.48 -14.06
CA ASP A 59 -11.20 16.89 -14.47
C ASP A 59 -10.89 17.12 -15.97
N LYS A 60 -10.28 16.17 -16.66
CA LYS A 60 -10.03 16.24 -18.11
C LYS A 60 -11.02 15.41 -18.94
N LEU A 61 -12.01 14.80 -18.29
CA LEU A 61 -12.99 13.91 -18.92
C LEU A 61 -14.35 14.61 -19.03
N ASP A 62 -14.43 15.64 -19.88
CA ASP A 62 -15.66 16.43 -20.06
C ASP A 62 -16.83 15.64 -20.67
N ASN A 63 -16.54 14.71 -21.59
CA ASN A 63 -17.53 13.83 -22.20
C ASN A 63 -16.98 12.40 -22.22
N VAL A 64 -17.61 11.53 -21.43
CA VAL A 64 -17.33 10.09 -21.43
C VAL A 64 -18.50 9.39 -22.13
N PRO A 65 -18.26 8.74 -23.30
CA PRO A 65 -19.30 7.99 -24.00
C PRO A 65 -19.91 6.89 -23.13
N ASP A 66 -21.22 6.66 -23.21
CA ASP A 66 -21.92 5.66 -22.38
C ASP A 66 -21.30 4.26 -22.46
N GLN A 67 -20.88 3.88 -23.67
CA GLN A 67 -20.18 2.62 -23.96
C GLN A 67 -18.83 2.46 -23.23
N ALA A 68 -18.16 3.57 -22.89
CA ALA A 68 -16.85 3.58 -22.22
C ALA A 68 -16.93 3.84 -20.71
N ARG A 69 -18.05 4.34 -20.18
CA ARG A 69 -18.19 4.75 -18.76
C ARG A 69 -17.67 3.71 -17.78
N LYS A 70 -18.16 2.47 -17.90
CA LYS A 70 -17.77 1.39 -16.98
C LYS A 70 -16.26 1.12 -16.99
N GLU A 71 -15.62 1.16 -18.15
CA GLU A 71 -14.18 0.97 -18.26
C GLU A 71 -13.40 2.17 -17.74
N VAL A 72 -13.88 3.40 -18.00
CA VAL A 72 -13.29 4.63 -17.47
C VAL A 72 -13.35 4.64 -15.95
N ASP A 73 -14.50 4.32 -15.36
CA ASP A 73 -14.68 4.25 -13.90
C ASP A 73 -13.72 3.23 -13.27
N ALA A 74 -13.55 2.07 -13.91
CA ALA A 74 -12.60 1.06 -13.44
C ALA A 74 -11.14 1.55 -13.50
N ASN A 75 -10.77 2.32 -14.54
CA ASN A 75 -9.44 2.91 -14.64
C ASN A 75 -9.23 4.00 -13.57
N LEU A 76 -10.24 4.85 -13.31
CA LEU A 76 -10.17 5.87 -12.25
C LEU A 76 -10.01 5.21 -10.86
N ALA A 77 -10.82 4.21 -10.54
CA ALA A 77 -10.68 3.45 -9.30
C ALA A 77 -9.30 2.76 -9.16
N GLN A 78 -8.72 2.30 -10.28
CA GLN A 78 -7.37 1.74 -10.30
C GLN A 78 -6.30 2.81 -10.03
N LEU A 79 -6.46 4.04 -10.52
CA LEU A 79 -5.56 5.16 -10.19
C LEU A 79 -5.59 5.45 -8.69
N ASP A 80 -6.77 5.49 -8.08
CA ASP A 80 -6.93 5.73 -6.64
C ASP A 80 -6.28 4.64 -5.80
N THR A 81 -6.44 3.38 -6.23
CA THR A 81 -5.82 2.23 -5.57
C THR A 81 -4.29 2.34 -5.56
N GLN A 82 -3.68 2.72 -6.69
CA GLN A 82 -2.23 2.91 -6.80
C GLN A 82 -1.72 3.99 -5.84
N VAL A 83 -2.45 5.11 -5.72
CA VAL A 83 -2.10 6.20 -4.81
C VAL A 83 -2.24 5.76 -3.35
N ALA A 84 -3.33 5.06 -3.01
CA ALA A 84 -3.55 4.54 -1.66
C ALA A 84 -2.46 3.55 -1.22
N ASP A 85 -2.05 2.65 -2.12
CA ASP A 85 -0.99 1.68 -1.82
C ASP A 85 0.38 2.36 -1.68
N ALA A 86 0.67 3.36 -2.50
CA ALA A 86 1.86 4.19 -2.35
C ALA A 86 1.86 4.96 -1.02
N TYR A 87 0.71 5.49 -0.59
CA TYR A 87 0.59 6.15 0.70
C TYR A 87 0.83 5.18 1.88
N LYS A 88 0.30 3.96 1.81
CA LYS A 88 0.57 2.91 2.83
C LYS A 88 2.06 2.60 2.94
N GLN A 89 2.76 2.47 1.80
CA GLN A 89 4.20 2.21 1.77
C GLN A 89 5.03 3.39 2.29
N LEU A 90 4.57 4.62 2.05
CA LEU A 90 5.18 5.82 2.59
C LEU A 90 5.01 5.87 4.12
N SER A 91 3.79 5.65 4.60
CA SER A 91 3.47 5.64 6.03
C SER A 91 4.17 4.53 6.81
N SER A 92 4.47 3.39 6.19
CA SER A 92 5.20 2.30 6.84
C SER A 92 6.71 2.55 6.96
N GLY A 93 7.24 3.61 6.32
CA GLY A 93 8.67 3.93 6.30
C GLY A 93 9.52 2.94 5.48
N GLN A 94 8.89 2.04 4.72
CA GLN A 94 9.58 0.97 3.99
C GLN A 94 10.17 1.44 2.66
N ALA A 95 9.71 2.57 2.12
CA ALA A 95 10.07 3.03 0.78
C ALA A 95 10.82 4.36 0.78
N LYS A 96 11.86 4.46 -0.07
CA LYS A 96 12.52 5.74 -0.37
C LYS A 96 11.57 6.60 -1.23
N SER A 97 11.21 7.79 -0.75
CA SER A 97 10.22 8.69 -1.36
C SER A 97 10.38 8.87 -2.87
N LYS A 98 11.61 9.07 -3.36
CA LYS A 98 11.90 9.28 -4.79
C LYS A 98 11.62 8.05 -5.66
N ALA A 99 11.95 6.86 -5.18
CA ALA A 99 11.70 5.61 -5.91
C ALA A 99 10.21 5.28 -5.93
N LEU A 100 9.52 5.54 -4.83
CA LEU A 100 8.08 5.38 -4.71
C LEU A 100 7.31 6.29 -5.67
N LEU A 101 7.65 7.58 -5.74
CA LEU A 101 7.06 8.52 -6.69
C LEU A 101 7.36 8.13 -8.15
N GLY A 102 8.57 7.66 -8.44
CA GLY A 102 8.94 7.18 -9.79
C GLY A 102 8.11 5.96 -10.23
N GLY A 103 7.95 4.98 -9.33
CA GLY A 103 7.12 3.79 -9.57
C GLY A 103 5.63 4.15 -9.73
N LEU A 104 5.12 5.01 -8.85
CA LEU A 104 3.74 5.49 -8.89
C LEU A 104 3.45 6.22 -10.21
N LYS A 105 4.35 7.10 -10.66
CA LYS A 105 4.22 7.78 -11.96
C LYS A 105 4.11 6.77 -13.10
N GLN A 106 4.94 5.74 -13.12
CA GLN A 106 4.92 4.74 -14.18
C GLN A 106 3.63 3.91 -14.18
N GLN A 107 3.10 3.56 -13.00
CA GLN A 107 1.83 2.84 -12.87
C GLN A 107 0.66 3.71 -13.35
N ARG A 108 0.62 4.97 -12.93
CA ARG A 108 -0.39 5.94 -13.37
C ARG A 108 -0.32 6.19 -14.87
N ASP A 109 0.87 6.35 -15.45
CA ASP A 109 1.06 6.50 -16.90
C ASP A 109 0.43 5.33 -17.68
N LYS A 110 0.61 4.09 -17.21
CA LYS A 110 0.01 2.91 -17.84
C LYS A 110 -1.51 2.94 -17.78
N THR A 111 -2.08 3.24 -16.61
CA THR A 111 -3.53 3.31 -16.43
C THR A 111 -4.14 4.46 -17.24
N ILE A 112 -3.49 5.63 -17.27
CA ILE A 112 -3.91 6.77 -18.09
C ILE A 112 -3.84 6.45 -19.58
N THR A 113 -2.82 5.70 -20.02
CA THR A 113 -2.72 5.22 -21.41
C THR A 113 -3.89 4.31 -21.76
N ASN A 114 -4.21 3.34 -20.90
CA ASN A 114 -5.39 2.48 -21.09
C ASN A 114 -6.69 3.28 -21.15
N LEU A 115 -6.87 4.25 -20.24
CA LEU A 115 -8.03 5.15 -20.24
C LEU A 115 -8.13 5.94 -21.55
N SER A 116 -7.02 6.49 -22.03
CA SER A 116 -6.95 7.20 -23.32
C SER A 116 -7.29 6.30 -24.51
N ASP A 117 -6.99 5.00 -24.43
CA ASP A 117 -7.24 4.03 -25.50
C ASP A 117 -8.68 3.53 -25.47
N THR A 118 -9.24 3.26 -24.29
CA THR A 118 -10.68 2.97 -24.11
C THR A 118 -11.53 4.11 -24.67
N LEU A 119 -11.22 5.35 -24.29
CA LEU A 119 -11.90 6.53 -24.78
C LEU A 119 -11.72 6.70 -26.30
N GLY A 120 -10.50 6.49 -26.82
CA GLY A 120 -10.22 6.52 -28.25
C GLY A 120 -11.01 5.50 -29.07
N LYS A 121 -11.20 4.28 -28.55
CA LYS A 121 -12.05 3.24 -29.18
C LYS A 121 -13.52 3.64 -29.21
N ALA A 122 -13.98 4.40 -28.21
CA ALA A 122 -15.33 4.94 -28.14
C ALA A 122 -15.51 6.24 -28.96
N GLY A 123 -14.48 6.68 -29.69
CA GLY A 123 -14.53 7.82 -30.61
C GLY A 123 -14.16 9.17 -30.00
N GLN A 124 -13.65 9.21 -28.77
CA GLN A 124 -13.32 10.46 -28.07
C GLN A 124 -11.98 10.31 -27.37
N LYS A 125 -10.90 10.93 -27.82
CA LYS A 125 -9.57 10.82 -27.16
C LYS A 125 -9.14 12.19 -26.60
N PRO A 126 -9.23 12.40 -25.28
CA PRO A 126 -8.75 13.63 -24.66
C PRO A 126 -7.23 13.75 -24.80
N ALA A 127 -6.74 14.95 -25.10
CA ALA A 127 -5.31 15.23 -25.17
C ALA A 127 -4.75 15.59 -23.79
N GLY A 128 -3.45 15.38 -23.58
CA GLY A 128 -2.75 15.84 -22.39
C GLY A 128 -2.95 15.02 -21.12
N LEU A 129 -3.69 13.90 -21.17
CA LEU A 129 -3.91 13.04 -20.02
C LEU A 129 -2.58 12.49 -19.43
N GLN A 130 -1.62 12.17 -20.29
CA GLN A 130 -0.30 11.66 -19.88
C GLN A 130 0.49 12.66 -19.01
N GLY A 131 0.19 13.95 -19.10
CA GLY A 131 0.78 14.97 -18.24
C GLY A 131 0.37 14.85 -16.76
N LEU A 132 -0.72 14.12 -16.47
CA LEU A 132 -1.32 14.01 -15.14
C LEU A 132 -0.81 12.82 -14.31
N SER A 133 0.10 12.02 -14.86
CA SER A 133 0.63 10.85 -14.15
C SER A 133 1.58 11.18 -13.02
N GLY A 134 2.20 12.36 -13.05
CA GLY A 134 3.14 12.81 -12.03
C GLY A 134 2.43 13.08 -10.71
N CYS A 135 2.91 12.49 -9.62
CA CYS A 135 2.49 12.84 -8.27
C CYS A 135 3.63 13.54 -7.53
N VAL A 136 3.26 14.40 -6.60
CA VAL A 136 4.19 15.11 -5.72
C VAL A 136 3.99 14.65 -4.28
N MET A 137 5.05 14.79 -3.49
CA MET A 137 4.97 14.59 -2.05
C MET A 137 4.73 15.94 -1.40
N LYS A 138 3.81 15.99 -0.44
CA LYS A 138 3.47 17.20 0.30
C LYS A 138 3.69 16.92 1.78
N GLU A 139 4.58 17.66 2.42
CA GLU A 139 4.75 17.55 3.85
C GLU A 139 3.48 18.10 4.52
N ALA A 140 2.78 17.24 5.25
CA ALA A 140 1.80 17.67 6.23
C ALA A 140 2.58 18.40 7.33
N ALA A 141 2.25 19.68 7.52
CA ALA A 141 2.76 20.45 8.64
C ALA A 141 2.51 19.67 9.93
N ALA A 142 3.56 19.52 10.74
CA ALA A 142 3.39 18.99 12.08
C ALA A 142 2.29 19.82 12.75
N ALA A 143 1.21 19.17 13.19
CA ALA A 143 0.26 19.84 14.06
C ALA A 143 1.05 20.39 15.25
N ASP A 144 1.00 21.70 15.44
CA ASP A 144 1.49 22.33 16.67
C ASP A 144 0.89 21.57 17.87
N PRO A 145 1.66 21.29 18.94
CA PRO A 145 1.10 20.79 20.18
C PRO A 145 0.29 21.90 20.83
N ALA A 146 -0.93 22.13 20.35
CA ALA A 146 -1.91 23.04 20.93
C ALA A 146 -3.23 22.28 21.10
N ASP A 147 -3.35 21.62 22.25
CA ASP A 147 -4.44 21.76 23.22
C ASP A 147 -4.35 20.59 24.22
N GLU A 148 -3.48 20.72 25.22
CA GLU A 148 -3.76 20.08 26.51
C GLU A 148 -4.82 20.94 27.20
N PRO A 149 -6.05 20.47 27.43
CA PRO A 149 -6.92 21.14 28.39
C PRO A 149 -6.33 20.93 29.78
N ALA A 150 -5.72 21.99 30.30
CA ALA A 150 -5.35 22.12 31.70
C ALA A 150 -6.61 22.02 32.57
N LEU A 151 -6.96 20.81 33.00
CA LEU A 151 -7.88 20.60 34.11
C LEU A 151 -7.10 20.79 35.42
N ALA A 152 -6.96 22.04 35.82
CA ALA A 152 -6.78 22.40 37.21
C ALA A 152 -8.13 22.25 37.93
N ASN A 153 -8.24 21.29 38.83
CA ASN A 153 -9.11 21.41 40.00
C ASN A 153 -8.53 20.59 41.16
N GLY A 154 -8.11 21.29 42.20
CA GLY A 154 -7.68 20.70 43.46
C GLY A 154 -8.83 20.51 44.44
N ALA A 155 -8.45 19.96 45.61
CA ALA A 155 -9.17 19.72 46.86
C ALA A 155 -9.98 18.42 46.92
N GLY A 156 -9.83 17.52 47.91
CA GLY A 156 -9.01 17.49 49.14
C GLY A 156 -8.76 16.02 49.57
N ALA A 157 -7.73 15.75 50.39
CA ALA A 157 -7.83 15.30 51.79
C ALA A 157 -8.89 14.19 52.01
N ASP A 158 -8.58 12.97 52.50
CA ASP A 158 -8.00 12.70 53.81
C ASP A 158 -7.34 11.30 53.93
N ALA A 159 -6.51 11.22 54.97
CA ALA A 159 -5.62 10.17 55.49
C ALA A 159 -6.14 8.71 55.59
N ALA A 160 -5.21 7.73 55.54
CA ALA A 160 -4.61 7.10 56.75
C ALA A 160 -4.05 5.68 56.53
N ALA A 161 -2.82 5.45 57.04
CA ALA A 161 -2.24 4.23 57.66
C ALA A 161 -2.39 2.85 56.96
N LYS A 162 -1.36 1.99 56.86
CA LYS A 162 -0.51 1.51 57.96
C LYS A 162 0.66 0.68 57.40
N GLN A 163 1.84 0.90 57.96
CA GLN A 163 3.02 0.04 57.86
C GLN A 163 2.86 -1.18 58.78
N GLY A 164 3.23 -2.36 58.31
CA GLY A 164 3.28 -3.61 59.07
C GLY A 164 3.83 -4.73 58.22
#